data_AF-A0A538S781-F1
#
_entry.id   AF-A0A538S781-F1
#
_cell.length_a   1.000
_cell.length_b   1.000
_cell.length_c   1.000
_cell.angle_alpha   90.00
_cell.angle_beta   90.00
_cell.angle_gamma   90.00
#
_symmetry.space_group_name_H-M   'P 1'
#
loop_
_entity.id
_entity.type
_entity.pdbx_description
1 polymer ?
#
loop_
_entity_poly.entity_id
_entity_poly.type
_entity_poly.pdbx_seq_one_letter_code
_entity_poly.pdbx_strand_id
1 'polypeptide(L)' 'MTDLTQRRVLLTAALGFLTLEPCEPERRLLDGWLNTWSGVGHIVADMVREDYDLELRRYVGQGRRAMFSGRI' A
#
# COMPACT_ATOMS: atom_id res chain seq x y z
N MET A 1 -3.01 -0.19 20.80
CA MET A 1 -3.30 -1.44 20.05
C MET A 1 -4.49 -1.33 19.08
N THR A 2 -5.00 -0.13 18.77
CA THR A 2 -6.16 0.12 17.88
C THR A 2 -5.78 0.81 16.55
N ASP A 3 -4.58 1.37 16.48
CA ASP A 3 -4.15 2.28 15.43
C ASP A 3 -3.78 1.56 14.12
N LEU A 4 -3.09 0.41 14.18
CA LEU A 4 -2.73 -0.36 12.97
C LEU A 4 -3.90 -1.04 12.29
N THR A 5 -4.83 -1.58 13.07
CA THR A 5 -6.05 -2.17 12.51
C THR A 5 -6.85 -1.10 11.78
N GLN A 6 -6.96 0.10 12.36
CA GLN A 6 -7.62 1.23 11.71
C GLN A 6 -6.88 1.69 10.46
N ARG A 7 -5.54 1.85 10.50
CA ARG A 7 -4.71 2.19 9.34
C ARG A 7 -4.83 1.16 8.22
N ARG A 8 -4.86 -0.14 8.56
CA ARG A 8 -5.03 -1.23 7.58
C ARG A 8 -6.41 -1.18 6.92
N VAL A 9 -7.47 -0.91 7.68
CA VAL A 9 -8.83 -0.75 7.14
C VAL A 9 -8.89 0.45 6.19
N LEU A 10 -8.31 1.59 6.58
CA LEU A 10 -8.25 2.78 5.74
C LEU A 10 -7.43 2.56 4.46
N LEU A 11 -6.29 1.87 4.55
CA LEU A 11 -5.47 1.51 3.38
C LEU A 11 -6.22 0.56 2.45
N THR A 12 -6.90 -0.45 2.99
CA THR A 12 -7.73 -1.37 2.20
C THR A 12 -8.85 -0.62 1.48
N ALA A 13 -9.51 0.31 2.16
CA ALA A 13 -10.55 1.15 1.56
C ALA A 13 -9.97 2.04 0.44
N ALA A 14 -8.84 2.72 0.68
CA ALA A 14 -8.17 3.54 -0.31
C ALA A 14 -7.76 2.73 -1.56
N LEU A 15 -7.20 1.54 -1.37
CA LEU A 15 -6.86 0.63 -2.48
C LEU A 15 -8.11 0.15 -3.24
N GLY A 16 -9.24 -0.08 -2.55
CA GLY A 16 -10.53 -0.38 -3.19
C GLY A 16 -11.08 0.78 -4.02
N PHE A 17 -10.91 2.03 -3.58
CA PHE A 17 -11.32 3.20 -4.37
C PHE A 17 -10.54 3.34 -5.67
N LEU A 18 -9.28 2.87 -5.71
CA LEU A 18 -8.46 2.86 -6.92
C LEU A 18 -8.96 1.88 -8.00
N THR A 19 -9.89 0.97 -7.68
CA THR A 19 -10.45 0.03 -8.66
C THR A 19 -11.70 0.55 -9.36
N LEU A 20 -12.27 1.66 -8.89
CA LEU A 20 -13.42 2.30 -9.54
C LEU A 20 -13.00 2.98 -10.86
N GLU A 21 -13.93 3.47 -11.68
CA GLU A 21 -13.59 4.31 -12.84
C GLU A 21 -13.18 5.73 -12.40
N PRO A 22 -12.23 6.39 -13.09
CA PRO A 22 -11.66 7.65 -12.61
C PRO A 22 -12.60 8.80 -12.94
N CYS A 23 -13.51 9.12 -12.01
CA CYS A 23 -14.34 10.31 -12.11
C CYS A 23 -13.84 11.48 -11.25
N GLU A 24 -13.07 11.25 -10.19
CA GLU A 24 -12.80 12.26 -9.17
C GLU A 24 -11.32 12.70 -9.06
N PRO A 25 -11.04 14.00 -8.84
CA PRO A 25 -9.69 14.56 -8.74
C PRO A 25 -8.89 14.03 -7.54
N GLU A 26 -9.55 13.66 -6.44
CA GLU A 26 -8.94 13.06 -5.25
C GLU A 26 -8.27 11.72 -5.57
N ARG A 27 -8.83 10.96 -6.52
CA ARG A 27 -8.22 9.72 -6.99
C ARG A 27 -6.90 9.98 -7.71
N ARG A 28 -6.78 11.08 -8.47
CA ARG A 28 -5.51 11.42 -9.15
C ARG A 28 -4.39 11.70 -8.16
N LEU A 29 -4.70 12.27 -7.00
CA LEU A 29 -3.72 12.48 -5.93
C LEU A 29 -3.28 11.14 -5.34
N LEU A 30 -4.23 10.23 -5.10
CA LEU A 30 -3.94 8.90 -4.57
C LEU A 30 -3.13 8.06 -5.58
N ASP A 31 -3.49 8.10 -6.86
CA ASP A 31 -2.74 7.47 -7.95
C ASP A 31 -1.34 8.08 -8.06
N GLY A 32 -1.21 9.40 -7.99
CA GLY A 32 0.08 10.09 -8.02
C GLY A 32 0.97 9.67 -6.85
N TRP A 33 0.41 9.54 -5.65
CA TRP A 33 1.17 9.13 -4.47
C TRP A 33 1.54 7.64 -4.52
N LEU A 34 0.59 6.73 -4.72
CA LEU A 34 0.82 5.28 -4.70
C LEU A 34 1.62 4.76 -5.89
N ASN A 35 1.52 5.40 -7.06
CA ASN A 35 2.32 4.99 -8.22
C ASN A 35 3.76 5.55 -8.18
N THR A 36 4.12 6.37 -7.18
CA THR A 36 5.51 6.80 -6.96
C THR A 36 6.26 5.86 -6.04
N TRP A 37 7.57 5.76 -6.26
CA TRP A 37 8.47 5.03 -5.37
C TRP A 37 8.48 5.62 -3.95
N SER A 38 8.26 6.93 -3.79
CA SER A 38 8.19 7.59 -2.49
C SER A 38 6.97 7.15 -1.68
N GLY A 39 5.80 7.01 -2.31
CA GLY A 39 4.59 6.53 -1.63
C GLY A 39 4.72 5.08 -1.16
N VAL A 40 5.26 4.21 -2.02
CA VAL A 40 5.59 2.82 -1.65
C VAL A 40 6.60 2.78 -0.50
N GLY A 41 7.61 3.65 -0.52
CA GLY A 41 8.62 3.74 0.55
C GLY A 41 8.04 4.09 1.92
N HIS A 42 7.03 4.97 1.99
CA HIS A 42 6.37 5.30 3.26
C HIS A 42 5.63 4.10 3.85
N ILE A 43 4.90 3.34 3.01
CA ILE A 43 4.21 2.12 3.44
C ILE A 43 5.22 1.09 3.97
N VAL A 44 6.33 0.90 3.25
CA VAL A 44 7.39 -0.02 3.68
C VAL A 44 7.99 0.39 5.03
N ALA A 45 8.31 1.68 5.20
CA ALA A 45 8.90 2.18 6.43
C ALA A 45 7.98 1.97 7.64
N ASP A 46 6.68 2.22 7.48
CA ASP A 46 5.70 2.00 8.54
C ASP A 46 5.56 0.50 8.87
N MET A 47 5.51 -0.38 7.88
CA MET A 47 5.41 -1.83 8.14
C MET A 47 6.63 -2.38 8.86
N VAL A 48 7.84 -1.93 8.52
CA VAL A 48 9.06 -2.29 9.25
C VAL A 48 9.01 -1.79 10.70
N ARG A 49 8.47 -0.59 10.95
CA ARG A 49 8.31 -0.06 12.31
C ARG A 49 7.35 -0.89 13.16
N GLU A 50 6.40 -1.57 12.52
CA GLU A 50 5.41 -2.44 13.16
C GLU A 50 5.85 -3.92 13.20
N ASP A 51 7.16 -4.18 13.04
CA ASP A 51 7.80 -5.50 13.15
C ASP A 51 7.33 -6.52 12.08
N TYR A 52 6.94 -6.02 10.89
CA TYR A 52 6.68 -6.86 9.72
C TYR A 52 7.94 -7.09 8.89
N ASP A 53 8.09 -8.33 8.41
CA ASP A 53 9.02 -8.66 7.35
C ASP A 53 8.42 -8.30 5.99
N LEU A 54 9.24 -7.69 5.11
CA LEU A 54 8.83 -7.24 3.78
C LEU A 54 9.70 -7.86 2.68
N GLU A 55 9.03 -8.39 1.65
CA GLU A 55 9.66 -8.77 0.39
C GLU A 55 8.99 -8.07 -0.80
N LEU A 56 9.79 -7.40 -1.64
CA LEU A 56 9.33 -6.81 -2.90
C LEU A 56 9.94 -7.56 -4.08
N ARG A 57 9.09 -8.23 -4.88
CA ARG A 57 9.52 -8.99 -6.05
C ARG A 57 8.90 -8.44 -7.34
N ARG A 58 9.70 -8.38 -8.40
CA ARG A 58 9.23 -8.15 -9.76
C ARG A 58 9.04 -9.51 -10.44
N TYR A 59 7.85 -9.74 -10.98
CA TYR A 59 7.53 -10.89 -11.79
C TYR A 59 7.38 -10.44 -13.25
N VAL A 60 8.16 -11.05 -14.13
CA VAL A 60 8.08 -10.78 -15.57
C VAL A 60 6.65 -11.09 -16.05
N GLY A 61 6.01 -10.13 -16.72
CA GLY A 61 4.63 -10.26 -17.21
C GLY A 61 3.51 -10.02 -16.18
N GLN A 62 3.81 -9.90 -14.88
CA GLN A 62 2.80 -9.69 -13.83
C GLN A 62 3.03 -8.44 -12.98
N GLY A 63 4.11 -7.69 -13.26
CA GLY A 63 4.42 -6.45 -12.58
C GLY A 63 5.17 -6.67 -11.27
N ARG A 64 4.93 -5.79 -10.29
CA ARG A 64 5.57 -5.80 -8.97
C ARG A 64 4.59 -6.31 -7.93
N ARG A 65 5.05 -7.14 -7.01
CA ARG A 65 4.27 -7.63 -5.87
C ARG A 65 5.05 -7.41 -4.59
N ALA A 66 4.39 -6.84 -3.58
CA ALA A 66 4.90 -6.75 -2.22
C ALA A 66 4.24 -7.83 -1.36
N MET A 67 5.02 -8.49 -0.52
CA MET A 67 4.56 -9.45 0.48
C MET A 67 4.95 -8.92 1.86
N PHE A 68 4.00 -8.93 2.78
CA PHE A 68 4.17 -8.51 4.17
C PHE A 68 3.82 -9.70 5.06
N SER A 69 4.75 -10.15 5.89
CA SER A 69 4.52 -11.22 6.87
C SER A 69 4.78 -10.70 8.27
N GLY A 70 3.77 -10.79 9.13
CA GLY A 70 3.92 -10.43 10.54
C GLY A 70 4.63 -11.55 11.28
N ARG A 71 5.45 -11.18 12.26
CA ARG A 71 6.00 -12.13 13.23
C ARG A 71 4.90 -12.48 14.23
N ILE A 72 4.36 -13.70 14.15
CA ILE A 72 3.37 -14.25 15.11
C ILE A 72 4.12 -14.79 16.32
#